data_AF-A0A0E0TF95-F1
#
_entry.id   AF-A0A0E0TF95-F1
#
_cell.length_a   1.000
_cell.length_b   1.000
_cell.length_c   1.000
_cell.angle_alpha   90.00
_cell.angle_beta   90.00
_cell.angle_gamma   90.00
#
_symmetry.space_group_name_H-M   'P 1'
#
loop_
_entity.id
_entity.type
_entity.pdbx_description
1 polymer ?
#
loop_
_entity_poly.entity_id
_entity_poly.type
_entity_poly.pdbx_seq_one_letter_code
_entity_poly.pdbx_strand_id
1 'polypeptide(L)'
;MLIGVFRIEHLLLLQEKINVYLSFIESGEIYTTYTPSKGRKFEIKICFKESIPDSCILFLQQASKIIADAGFFLTYSVGLENE
;
A
#
# COMPACT_ATOMS: atom_id res chain seq x y z
N MET A 1 -26.32 2.62 -13.62
CA MET A 1 -25.57 1.53 -12.96
C MET A 1 -24.16 1.43 -13.57
N LEU A 2 -23.30 2.45 -13.39
CA LEU A 2 -21.93 2.47 -13.95
C LEU A 2 -20.90 3.10 -12.99
N ILE A 3 -21.33 4.01 -12.12
CA ILE A 3 -20.51 4.62 -11.07
C ILE A 3 -20.03 3.65 -9.97
N GLY A 4 -20.62 2.46 -9.85
CA GLY A 4 -20.25 1.47 -8.84
C GLY A 4 -19.09 0.54 -9.23
N VAL A 5 -19.00 0.15 -10.50
CA VAL A 5 -18.06 -0.90 -10.97
C VAL A 5 -16.63 -0.36 -11.06
N PHE A 6 -16.47 0.85 -11.60
CA PHE A 6 -15.16 1.49 -11.75
C PHE A 6 -14.42 1.67 -10.42
N ARG A 7 -15.16 1.96 -9.34
CA ARG A 7 -14.57 2.12 -8.00
C ARG A 7 -14.01 0.82 -7.43
N ILE A 8 -14.66 -0.32 -7.71
CA ILE A 8 -14.21 -1.63 -7.21
C ILE A 8 -12.95 -2.07 -7.97
N GLU A 9 -12.91 -1.87 -9.28
CA GLU A 9 -11.74 -2.20 -10.12
C GLU A 9 -10.50 -1.41 -9.66
N HIS A 10 -10.64 -0.13 -9.35
CA HIS A 10 -9.53 0.66 -8.83
C HIS A 10 -9.01 0.19 -7.46
N LEU A 11 -9.90 -0.21 -6.55
CA LEU A 11 -9.48 -0.75 -5.26
C LEU A 11 -8.81 -2.11 -5.42
N LEU A 12 -9.28 -2.94 -6.35
CA LEU A 12 -8.64 -4.22 -6.68
C LEU A 12 -7.23 -4.01 -7.22
N LEU A 13 -7.06 -3.10 -8.19
CA LEU A 13 -5.74 -2.74 -8.73
C LEU A 13 -4.80 -2.20 -7.64
N LEU A 14 -5.32 -1.41 -6.70
CA LEU A 14 -4.52 -0.93 -5.57
C LEU A 14 -4.10 -2.08 -4.64
N GLN A 15 -5.01 -3.00 -4.34
CA GLN A 15 -4.71 -4.20 -3.56
C GLN A 15 -3.64 -5.06 -4.24
N GLU A 16 -3.76 -5.31 -5.54
CA GLU A 16 -2.78 -6.08 -6.30
C GLU A 16 -1.40 -5.43 -6.24
N LYS A 17 -1.31 -4.10 -6.36
CA LYS A 17 -0.03 -3.38 -6.21
C LYS A 17 0.57 -3.60 -4.83
N ILE A 18 -0.20 -3.41 -3.76
CA ILE A 18 0.26 -3.63 -2.38
C ILE A 18 0.78 -5.07 -2.23
N ASN A 19 0.04 -6.07 -2.74
CA ASN A 19 0.41 -7.47 -2.66
C ASN A 19 1.72 -7.80 -3.39
N VAL A 20 1.97 -7.16 -4.54
CA VAL A 20 3.25 -7.31 -5.25
C VAL A 20 4.42 -6.80 -4.42
N TYR A 21 4.29 -5.62 -3.79
CA TYR A 21 5.34 -5.07 -2.92
C TYR A 21 5.56 -5.93 -1.68
N LEU A 22 4.49 -6.42 -1.05
CA LEU A 22 4.58 -7.34 0.08
C LEU A 22 5.30 -8.64 -0.32
N SER A 23 4.89 -9.25 -1.44
CA SER A 23 5.52 -10.48 -1.95
C SER A 23 7.02 -10.29 -2.23
N PHE A 24 7.43 -9.12 -2.74
CA PHE A 24 8.84 -8.78 -2.97
C PHE A 24 9.65 -8.63 -1.68
N ILE A 25 9.02 -8.12 -0.61
CA ILE A 25 9.65 -8.00 0.70
C ILE A 25 9.72 -9.38 1.39
N GLU A 26 8.62 -10.15 1.36
CA GLU A 26 8.48 -11.46 1.99
C GLU A 26 9.33 -12.54 1.32
N SER A 27 9.51 -12.48 -0.01
CA SER A 27 10.41 -13.39 -0.72
C SER A 27 11.88 -13.19 -0.33
N GLY A 28 12.21 -12.06 0.31
CA GLY A 28 13.56 -11.66 0.65
C GLY A 28 14.38 -11.18 -0.55
N GLU A 29 13.77 -11.01 -1.72
CA GLU A 29 14.42 -10.49 -2.93
C GLU A 29 14.97 -9.07 -2.70
N ILE A 30 14.32 -8.28 -1.85
CA ILE A 30 14.82 -6.96 -1.42
C ILE A 30 16.20 -7.03 -0.74
N TYR A 31 16.53 -8.13 -0.06
CA TYR A 31 17.81 -8.27 0.66
C TYR A 31 18.98 -8.62 -0.26
N THR A 32 18.70 -9.12 -1.47
CA THR A 32 19.71 -9.42 -2.51
C THR A 32 19.86 -8.23 -3.46
N THR A 33 18.75 -7.59 -3.83
CA THR A 33 18.72 -6.41 -4.71
C THR A 33 19.15 -5.12 -4.00
N TYR A 34 18.85 -5.00 -2.70
CA TYR A 34 19.21 -3.84 -1.89
C TYR A 34 19.68 -4.26 -0.49
N THR A 35 20.94 -4.70 -0.39
CA THR A 35 21.58 -5.15 0.86
C THR A 35 21.39 -4.23 2.09
N PRO A 36 21.37 -2.88 1.97
CA PRO A 36 21.15 -1.99 3.12
C PRO A 36 19.78 -2.12 3.79
N SER A 37 18.82 -2.81 3.16
CA SER A 37 17.50 -3.10 3.75
C SER A 37 17.55 -4.11 4.90
N LYS A 38 18.63 -4.89 5.04
CA LYS A 38 18.73 -5.92 6.09
C LYS A 38 18.62 -5.30 7.49
N GLY A 39 17.69 -5.82 8.29
CA GLY A 39 17.43 -5.35 9.65
C GLY A 39 16.66 -4.03 9.73
N ARG A 40 16.15 -3.51 8.61
CA ARG A 40 15.25 -2.34 8.58
C ARG A 40 13.80 -2.79 8.59
N LYS A 41 12.93 -1.91 9.08
CA LYS A 41 11.48 -2.05 8.95
C LYS A 41 11.05 -1.53 7.59
N PHE A 42 10.05 -2.14 6.99
CA PHE A 42 9.50 -1.70 5.71
C PHE A 42 8.21 -0.92 5.92
N GLU A 43 8.08 0.18 5.19
CA GLU A 43 6.87 0.97 5.08
C GLU A 43 6.49 1.10 3.61
N ILE A 44 5.23 0.80 3.31
CA ILE A 44 4.59 1.10 2.02
C ILE A 44 3.78 2.39 2.23
N LYS A 45 4.24 3.50 1.63
CA LYS A 45 3.52 4.78 1.66
C LYS A 45 2.77 5.01 0.35
N ILE A 46 1.46 5.19 0.43
CA ILE A 46 0.60 5.48 -0.72
C ILE A 46 0.32 6.99 -0.77
N CYS A 47 0.87 7.67 -1.77
CA CYS A 47 0.63 9.08 -2.01
C CYS A 47 -0.48 9.26 -3.04
N PHE A 48 -1.61 9.83 -2.62
CA PHE A 48 -2.73 10.13 -3.52
C PHE A 48 -2.56 11.53 -4.12
N LYS A 49 -2.71 11.64 -5.43
CA LYS A 49 -2.66 12.92 -6.15
C LYS A 49 -3.84 13.83 -5.78
N GLU A 50 -5.01 13.24 -5.60
CA GLU A 50 -6.28 13.92 -5.34
C GLU A 50 -6.90 13.41 -4.03
N SER A 51 -8.03 13.99 -3.63
CA SER A 51 -8.80 13.52 -2.47
C SER A 51 -9.12 12.02 -2.52
N ILE A 52 -9.01 11.36 -1.37
CA ILE A 52 -9.26 9.93 -1.21
C ILE A 52 -10.77 9.72 -0.98
N PRO A 53 -11.45 8.86 -1.76
CA PRO A 53 -12.84 8.51 -1.50
C PRO A 53 -13.00 7.76 -0.16
N ASP A 54 -14.12 7.96 0.55
CA ASP A 54 -14.36 7.30 1.85
C ASP A 54 -14.27 5.77 1.79
N SER A 55 -14.75 5.17 0.69
CA SER A 55 -14.63 3.72 0.45
C SER A 55 -13.17 3.25 0.40
N CYS A 56 -12.27 4.09 -0.11
CA CYS A 56 -10.84 3.82 -0.17
C CYS A 56 -10.21 3.97 1.23
N ILE A 57 -10.65 4.94 2.03
CA ILE A 57 -10.17 5.12 3.41
C ILE A 57 -10.44 3.87 4.25
N LEU A 58 -11.66 3.34 4.20
CA LEU A 58 -12.02 2.10 4.92
C LEU A 58 -11.15 0.91 4.49
N PHE A 59 -10.93 0.78 3.18
CA PHE A 59 -10.03 -0.24 2.63
C PHE A 59 -8.59 -0.08 3.14
N LEU A 60 -8.04 1.14 3.10
CA LEU A 60 -6.68 1.44 3.54
C LEU A 60 -6.50 1.19 5.04
N GLN A 61 -7.50 1.54 5.86
CA GLN A 61 -7.48 1.25 7.30
C GLN A 61 -7.44 -0.25 7.58
N GLN A 62 -8.26 -1.03 6.87
CA GLN A 62 -8.27 -2.49 7.02
C GLN A 62 -6.95 -3.11 6.54
N ALA A 63 -6.45 -2.68 5.38
CA ALA A 63 -5.18 -3.14 4.83
C ALA A 63 -4.03 -2.80 5.78
N SER A 64 -4.00 -1.58 6.34
CA SER A 64 -2.96 -1.14 7.27
C SER A 64 -2.92 -2.01 8.53
N LYS A 65 -4.09 -2.39 9.07
CA LYS A 65 -4.15 -3.31 10.20
C LYS A 65 -3.58 -4.70 9.87
N ILE A 66 -3.97 -5.28 8.73
CA ILE A 66 -3.50 -6.61 8.30
C ILE A 66 -1.98 -6.60 8.08
N ILE A 67 -1.47 -5.54 7.46
CA ILE A 67 -0.05 -5.37 7.14
C ILE A 67 0.78 -5.13 8.41
N ALA A 68 0.22 -4.40 9.38
CA ALA A 68 0.84 -4.20 10.69
C ALA A 68 1.00 -5.51 11.46
N ASP A 69 0.00 -6.41 11.40
CA ASP A 69 0.08 -7.76 11.97
C ASP A 69 1.20 -8.59 11.35
N ALA A 70 1.51 -8.37 10.06
CA ALA A 70 2.63 -9.00 9.35
C ALA A 70 4.01 -8.34 9.65
N GLY A 71 4.05 -7.29 10.47
CA GLY A 71 5.29 -6.60 10.86
C GLY A 71 5.75 -5.50 9.89
N PHE A 72 4.90 -5.11 8.96
CA PHE A 72 5.15 -4.04 7.98
C PHE A 72 4.26 -2.82 8.29
N PHE A 73 4.55 -1.68 7.68
CA PHE A 73 3.72 -0.47 7.84
C PHE A 73 3.07 -0.11 6.50
N LEU A 74 1.79 0.25 6.54
CA LEU A 74 1.09 0.86 5.40
C LEU A 74 0.56 2.23 5.84
N THR A 75 1.05 3.28 5.20
CA THR A 75 0.62 4.67 5.43
C THR A 75 0.11 5.28 4.13
N TYR A 76 -0.72 6.32 4.26
CA TYR A 76 -1.26 7.04 3.10
C TYR A 76 -1.34 8.54 3.39
N SER A 77 -1.10 9.35 2.36
CA SER A 77 -1.26 10.80 2.42
C SER A 77 -1.90 11.35 1.15
N VAL A 78 -2.54 12.52 1.30
CA VAL A 78 -3.14 13.28 0.19
C VAL A 78 -2.23 14.44 -0.14
N GLY A 79 -1.89 14.57 -1.42
CA GLY A 79 -0.93 15.55 -1.90
C GLY A 79 0.51 15.03 -1.82
N LEU A 80 1.36 15.59 -2.68
CA LEU A 80 2.80 15.48 -2.48
C LEU A 80 3.08 16.21 -1.17
N GLU A 81 3.36 15.46 -0.10
CA GLU A 81 4.16 16.01 0.99
C GLU A 81 5.52 16.31 0.38
N ASN A 82 5.62 17.53 -0.18
CA ASN A 82 6.88 18.11 -0.60
C ASN A 82 7.67 18.26 0.70
N GLU A 83 8.69 17.43 0.85
CA GLU A 83 9.81 17.70 1.72
C GLU A 83 10.55 18.95 1.24
#